data_AF-A0A1G8JIJ1-F1
#
_entry.id   AF-A0A1G8JIJ1-F1
#
_cell.length_a   1.000
_cell.length_b   1.000
_cell.length_c   1.000
_cell.angle_alpha   90.00
_cell.angle_beta   90.00
_cell.angle_gamma   90.00
#
_symmetry.space_group_name_H-M   'P 1'
#
loop_
_entity.id
_entity.type
_entity.pdbx_description
1 polymer ?
#
loop_
_entity_poly.entity_id
_entity_poly.type
_entity_poly.pdbx_seq_one_letter_code
_entity_poly.pdbx_strand_id
1 'polypeptide(L)'
;MLPLLEVSMKTQKSRTTRLVYIFFLLLFLTLSACSQDTAPVDTKQSQQTVDTHTETEESPDGSDIQTIEATVTEVVDGDTIKVQMNGNEETVRLLLVDTPETVHPNKPKQPYGEQASQFAKKHLPTGENVTIEIDTTIRDHYDRFLAYIWIQDNMFNEMLLAEGLARVAYVIEPNTRYVEHFRQVEQQAKEQQKGIWSHHGYVTDDGFHPDAVTNPTNEANKNADTAVSCDEPAIKGNHSSSGDLIYHKPGQQHYEQTKAEEMFCTEQEAQDAGYRPSQR
;
A
#
# COMPACT_ATOMS: atom_id res chain seq x y z
N MET A 1 -12.74 -73.73 -23.74
CA MET A 1 -11.94 -72.55 -24.15
C MET A 1 -10.61 -72.65 -23.42
N LEU A 2 -9.49 -72.55 -24.15
CA LEU A 2 -8.08 -72.69 -23.72
C LEU A 2 -7.24 -71.70 -24.55
N PRO A 3 -5.95 -71.43 -24.24
CA PRO A 3 -5.18 -71.71 -23.01
C PRO A 3 -5.13 -70.39 -22.15
N LEU A 4 -4.17 -69.97 -21.31
CA LEU A 4 -2.83 -70.36 -20.80
C LEU A 4 -2.84 -70.15 -19.26
N LEU A 5 -1.91 -70.58 -18.38
CA LEU A 5 -0.54 -71.12 -18.41
C LEU A 5 0.63 -70.14 -18.67
N GLU A 6 1.15 -69.52 -17.61
CA GLU A 6 2.60 -69.25 -17.51
C GLU A 6 3.12 -69.32 -16.06
N VAL A 7 4.43 -69.50 -15.90
CA VAL A 7 5.13 -69.90 -14.67
C VAL A 7 6.49 -69.17 -14.61
N SER A 8 7.12 -69.11 -13.42
CA SER A 8 8.52 -68.67 -13.20
C SER A 8 8.72 -67.14 -13.22
N MET A 9 9.78 -66.55 -12.62
CA MET A 9 10.94 -67.10 -11.90
C MET A 9 11.12 -66.47 -10.49
N LYS A 10 11.99 -67.07 -9.67
CA LYS A 10 12.50 -66.49 -8.39
C LYS A 10 13.85 -65.79 -8.59
N THR A 11 14.26 -65.02 -7.57
CA THR A 11 15.66 -64.59 -7.26
C THR A 11 16.29 -63.56 -8.24
N GLN A 12 17.28 -62.73 -7.87
CA GLN A 12 18.27 -62.80 -6.78
C GLN A 12 18.75 -61.43 -6.21
N LYS A 13 19.40 -61.47 -5.03
CA LYS A 13 20.43 -60.58 -4.40
C LYS A 13 21.23 -59.63 -5.35
N SER A 14 21.92 -58.56 -4.87
CA SER A 14 22.36 -58.20 -3.50
C SER A 14 22.66 -56.70 -3.29
N ARG A 15 22.83 -56.30 -2.02
CA ARG A 15 23.53 -55.06 -1.56
C ARG A 15 25.06 -55.17 -1.68
N THR A 16 25.77 -54.08 -1.32
CA THR A 16 27.25 -53.91 -1.14
C THR A 16 28.06 -53.84 -2.46
N THR A 17 29.19 -53.11 -2.56
CA THR A 17 30.23 -52.76 -1.55
C THR A 17 30.88 -51.37 -1.78
N ARG A 18 31.50 -50.76 -0.74
CA ARG A 18 32.39 -49.58 -0.82
C ARG A 18 33.87 -50.00 -0.82
N LEU A 19 34.72 -49.43 -1.69
CA LEU A 19 36.20 -49.27 -1.54
C LEU A 19 36.66 -48.39 -2.72
N VAL A 20 37.21 -47.17 -2.57
CA VAL A 20 38.51 -46.77 -1.99
C VAL A 20 39.70 -47.36 -2.77
N TYR A 21 40.38 -46.52 -3.55
CA TYR A 21 41.77 -46.70 -3.98
C TYR A 21 42.47 -45.34 -4.08
N ILE A 22 43.59 -45.19 -3.37
CA ILE A 22 44.54 -44.07 -3.48
C ILE A 22 45.93 -44.70 -3.53
N PHE A 23 46.66 -44.50 -4.62
CA PHE A 23 48.11 -44.74 -4.68
C PHE A 23 48.67 -43.88 -5.83
N PHE A 24 49.32 -42.75 -5.54
CA PHE A 24 50.76 -42.61 -5.29
C PHE A 24 51.66 -43.07 -6.46
N LEU A 25 52.12 -42.10 -7.25
CA LEU A 25 53.36 -42.19 -8.02
C LEU A 25 54.08 -40.83 -7.99
N LEU A 26 55.28 -40.79 -7.41
CA LEU A 26 56.23 -39.68 -7.46
C LEU A 26 57.18 -39.87 -8.64
N LEU A 27 57.73 -38.78 -9.23
CA LEU A 27 59.18 -38.62 -9.44
C LEU A 27 59.57 -37.24 -10.04
N PHE A 28 60.79 -36.80 -9.69
CA PHE A 28 61.63 -35.70 -10.20
C PHE A 28 60.99 -34.33 -10.58
N LEU A 29 61.29 -33.19 -9.95
CA LEU A 29 62.50 -32.64 -9.27
C LEU A 29 63.62 -32.19 -10.23
N THR A 30 63.67 -30.88 -10.49
CA THR A 30 64.90 -30.11 -10.78
C THR A 30 64.86 -28.77 -10.03
N LEU A 31 66.03 -28.19 -9.73
CA LEU A 31 66.16 -26.89 -9.04
C LEU A 31 66.59 -25.80 -10.04
N SER A 32 66.21 -24.56 -9.75
CA SER A 32 67.13 -23.41 -9.82
C SER A 32 66.58 -22.25 -8.97
N ALA A 33 67.48 -21.51 -8.34
CA ALA A 33 67.15 -20.33 -7.53
C ALA A 33 67.79 -19.09 -8.16
N CYS A 34 67.13 -17.94 -8.01
CA CYS A 34 67.74 -16.62 -8.11
C CYS A 34 67.10 -15.72 -7.05
N SER A 35 67.92 -15.14 -6.18
CA SER A 35 67.50 -14.07 -5.27
C SER A 35 67.56 -12.71 -5.98
N GLN A 36 66.71 -11.78 -5.58
CA GLN A 36 67.08 -10.36 -5.49
C GLN A 36 66.12 -9.61 -4.56
N ASP A 37 66.69 -8.82 -3.66
CA ASP A 37 65.95 -7.98 -2.73
C ASP A 37 65.37 -6.74 -3.43
N THR A 38 64.09 -6.45 -3.19
CA THR A 38 63.50 -5.12 -3.35
C THR A 38 62.62 -4.78 -2.15
N ALA A 39 62.55 -3.48 -1.82
CA ALA A 39 61.97 -2.99 -0.57
C ALA A 39 60.43 -3.14 -0.50
N PRO A 40 59.84 -3.23 0.72
CA PRO A 40 58.40 -3.31 0.88
C PRO A 40 57.71 -2.02 0.42
N VAL A 41 56.72 -2.14 -0.46
CA VAL A 41 55.76 -1.08 -0.78
C VAL A 41 54.56 -1.24 0.15
N ASP A 42 54.27 -0.20 0.95
CA ASP A 42 53.18 -0.18 1.92
C ASP A 42 51.82 0.01 1.22
N THR A 43 51.28 -1.08 0.67
CA THR A 43 49.95 -1.12 0.06
C THR A 43 48.95 -1.67 1.06
N LYS A 44 48.34 -0.78 1.85
CA LYS A 44 47.15 -1.12 2.65
C LYS A 44 46.04 -1.62 1.74
N GLN A 45 45.63 -2.88 1.93
CA GLN A 45 44.34 -3.34 1.40
C GLN A 45 43.23 -2.56 2.13
N SER A 46 42.62 -1.58 1.46
CA SER A 46 41.35 -1.04 1.94
C SER A 46 40.32 -2.16 1.85
N GLN A 47 39.70 -2.49 2.97
CA GLN A 47 38.55 -3.37 2.94
C GLN A 47 37.42 -2.68 2.18
N GLN A 48 36.71 -3.47 1.38
CA GLN A 48 35.54 -3.03 0.63
C GLN A 48 34.40 -2.75 1.62
N THR A 49 34.12 -1.47 1.87
CA THR A 49 32.83 -1.07 2.46
C THR A 49 31.72 -1.42 1.47
N VAL A 50 30.60 -1.88 1.99
CA VAL A 50 29.37 -2.00 1.19
C VAL A 50 28.72 -0.62 1.27
N ASP A 51 28.87 0.15 0.21
CA ASP A 51 28.33 1.50 0.17
C ASP A 51 26.82 1.42 -0.07
N THR A 52 26.03 1.74 0.95
CA THR A 52 24.58 1.94 0.82
C THR A 52 24.35 3.20 -0.02
N HIS A 53 23.86 3.03 -1.25
CA HIS A 53 23.38 4.15 -2.05
C HIS A 53 22.02 4.63 -1.51
N THR A 54 22.06 5.68 -0.70
CA THR A 54 20.91 6.58 -0.52
C THR A 54 20.99 7.63 -1.62
N GLU A 55 20.04 7.61 -2.55
CA GLU A 55 19.90 8.66 -3.57
C GLU A 55 18.92 9.72 -3.05
N THR A 56 19.46 10.84 -2.59
CA THR A 56 18.70 12.07 -2.28
C THR A 56 18.30 12.74 -3.59
N GLU A 57 17.05 12.54 -4.00
CA GLU A 57 16.35 13.40 -4.97
C GLU A 57 15.73 14.60 -4.22
N GLU A 58 15.84 15.82 -4.75
CA GLU A 58 15.27 17.02 -4.10
C GLU A 58 13.75 17.14 -4.31
N SER A 59 12.98 17.01 -3.23
CA SER A 59 11.53 17.24 -3.25
C SER A 59 11.18 18.72 -3.53
N PRO A 60 10.04 19.04 -4.18
CA PRO A 60 9.62 20.42 -4.42
C PRO A 60 9.46 21.32 -3.17
N ASP A 61 9.33 20.73 -1.99
CA ASP A 61 9.25 21.42 -0.69
C ASP A 61 10.62 21.53 0.03
N GLY A 62 11.72 21.11 -0.61
CA GLY A 62 13.07 21.15 -0.03
C GLY A 62 13.30 20.15 1.12
N SER A 63 12.36 19.23 1.35
CA SER A 63 12.58 18.08 2.24
C SER A 63 13.42 17.02 1.55
N ASP A 64 14.46 16.55 2.23
CA ASP A 64 15.33 15.44 1.80
C ASP A 64 14.47 14.17 1.63
N ILE A 65 14.53 13.54 0.45
CA ILE A 65 13.82 12.29 0.17
C ILE A 65 14.77 11.14 0.54
N GLN A 66 14.53 10.54 1.71
CA GLN A 66 15.28 9.36 2.15
C GLN A 66 14.65 8.10 1.58
N THR A 67 15.43 7.39 0.77
CA THR A 67 15.08 6.14 0.09
C THR A 67 15.91 4.96 0.63
N ILE A 68 15.32 3.77 0.68
CA ILE A 68 16.00 2.50 1.01
C ILE A 68 15.52 1.41 0.06
N GLU A 69 16.46 0.74 -0.61
CA GLU A 69 16.16 -0.43 -1.44
C GLU A 69 15.81 -1.66 -0.58
N ALA A 70 14.74 -2.37 -0.95
CA ALA A 70 14.23 -3.52 -0.23
C ALA A 70 13.64 -4.59 -1.17
N THR A 71 13.55 -5.83 -0.67
CA THR A 71 12.88 -6.94 -1.37
C THR A 71 11.67 -7.42 -0.56
N VAL A 72 10.49 -7.53 -1.17
CA VAL A 72 9.25 -7.98 -0.51
C VAL A 72 9.37 -9.44 -0.09
N THR A 73 9.07 -9.75 1.18
CA THR A 73 9.05 -11.12 1.70
C THR A 73 7.61 -11.65 1.83
N GLU A 74 6.68 -10.85 2.34
CA GLU A 74 5.29 -11.24 2.60
C GLU A 74 4.33 -10.06 2.40
N VAL A 75 3.14 -10.31 1.86
CA VAL A 75 2.01 -9.36 1.90
C VAL A 75 1.04 -9.81 2.99
N VAL A 76 1.03 -9.08 4.10
CA VAL A 76 0.18 -9.37 5.27
C VAL A 76 -1.27 -8.99 4.96
N ASP A 77 -1.49 -7.73 4.57
CA ASP A 77 -2.76 -7.28 3.99
C ASP A 77 -2.57 -6.14 2.97
N GLY A 78 -3.65 -5.55 2.46
CA GLY A 78 -3.63 -4.54 1.39
C GLY A 78 -2.69 -3.35 1.63
N ASP A 79 -2.54 -2.89 2.87
CA ASP A 79 -1.67 -1.77 3.28
C ASP A 79 -0.47 -2.16 4.18
N THR A 80 -0.26 -3.46 4.40
CA THR A 80 0.78 -3.94 5.32
C THR A 80 1.58 -5.08 4.69
N ILE A 81 2.88 -4.87 4.54
CA ILE A 81 3.82 -5.84 3.94
C ILE A 81 5.00 -6.11 4.88
N LYS A 82 5.78 -7.13 4.56
CA LYS A 82 7.12 -7.32 5.10
C LYS A 82 8.15 -7.23 3.97
N VAL A 83 9.29 -6.65 4.30
CA VAL A 83 10.41 -6.50 3.37
C VAL A 83 11.73 -6.87 4.06
N GLN A 84 12.65 -7.40 3.28
CA GLN A 84 14.05 -7.55 3.65
C GLN A 84 14.78 -6.25 3.28
N MET A 85 15.23 -5.48 4.27
CA MET A 85 16.05 -4.27 4.07
C MET A 85 17.13 -4.14 5.14
N ASN A 86 18.28 -3.56 4.79
CA ASN A 86 19.43 -3.38 5.70
C ASN A 86 19.85 -4.64 6.49
N GLY A 87 19.62 -5.83 5.93
CA GLY A 87 19.90 -7.13 6.56
C GLY A 87 18.85 -7.67 7.52
N ASN A 88 17.77 -6.92 7.80
CA ASN A 88 16.66 -7.33 8.69
C ASN A 88 15.35 -7.54 7.90
N GLU A 89 14.45 -8.38 8.42
CA GLU A 89 13.04 -8.38 7.97
C GLU A 89 12.27 -7.33 8.79
N GLU A 90 11.57 -6.44 8.10
CA GLU A 90 10.85 -5.30 8.66
C GLU A 90 9.39 -5.35 8.22
N THR A 91 8.46 -5.06 9.14
CA THR A 91 7.02 -4.93 8.79
C THR A 91 6.72 -3.47 8.47
N VAL A 92 6.32 -3.20 7.23
CA VAL A 92 6.02 -1.85 6.73
C VAL A 92 4.50 -1.66 6.70
N ARG A 93 4.03 -0.58 7.32
CA ARG A 93 2.67 -0.05 7.15
C ARG A 93 2.75 1.13 6.18
N LEU A 94 1.96 1.07 5.11
CA LEU A 94 1.88 2.16 4.12
C LEU A 94 1.42 3.46 4.79
N LEU A 95 2.07 4.57 4.45
CA LEU A 95 1.66 5.90 4.89
C LEU A 95 0.43 6.41 4.14
N LEU A 96 -0.36 7.23 4.86
CA LEU A 96 -1.54 7.98 4.40
C LEU A 96 -2.73 7.18 3.83
N VAL A 97 -2.64 5.84 3.73
CA VAL A 97 -3.69 4.97 3.19
C VAL A 97 -4.22 3.99 4.23
N ASP A 98 -5.48 3.55 4.09
CA ASP A 98 -6.08 2.49 4.91
C ASP A 98 -6.97 1.59 4.04
N THR A 99 -6.75 0.27 4.14
CA THR A 99 -7.47 -0.76 3.37
C THR A 99 -8.41 -1.55 4.27
N PRO A 100 -9.51 -2.14 3.74
CA PRO A 100 -10.42 -2.91 4.57
C PRO A 100 -9.75 -4.18 5.13
N GLU A 101 -9.89 -4.38 6.43
CA GLU A 101 -9.20 -5.39 7.23
C GLU A 101 -9.61 -6.84 6.88
N THR A 102 -8.63 -7.75 6.72
CA THR A 102 -8.87 -9.17 6.41
C THR A 102 -8.21 -10.19 7.36
N VAL A 103 -7.36 -9.77 8.29
CA VAL A 103 -6.51 -10.65 9.12
C VAL A 103 -6.88 -10.61 10.62
N HIS A 104 -7.60 -9.59 11.08
CA HIS A 104 -7.95 -9.40 12.48
C HIS A 104 -8.69 -10.60 13.11
N PRO A 105 -8.12 -11.26 14.14
CA PRO A 105 -8.48 -12.64 14.54
C PRO A 105 -9.90 -12.81 15.11
N ASN A 106 -10.52 -11.72 15.58
CA ASN A 106 -11.86 -11.73 16.20
C ASN A 106 -12.91 -10.93 15.41
N LYS A 107 -12.66 -10.62 14.12
CA LYS A 107 -13.61 -9.90 13.24
C LYS A 107 -13.81 -10.69 11.94
N PRO A 108 -14.97 -10.56 11.27
CA PRO A 108 -15.09 -11.02 9.88
C PRO A 108 -14.20 -10.18 8.96
N LYS A 109 -13.75 -10.75 7.83
CA LYS A 109 -13.13 -9.96 6.76
C LYS A 109 -14.09 -8.85 6.32
N GLN A 110 -13.57 -7.65 6.15
CA GLN A 110 -14.36 -6.54 5.63
C GLN A 110 -14.59 -6.70 4.12
N PRO A 111 -15.70 -6.16 3.56
CA PRO A 111 -15.87 -6.01 2.11
C PRO A 111 -14.65 -5.35 1.47
N TYR A 112 -14.35 -5.66 0.20
CA TYR A 112 -13.20 -5.12 -0.55
C TYR A 112 -11.79 -5.43 -0.02
N GLY A 113 -11.63 -5.83 1.24
CA GLY A 113 -10.34 -6.13 1.85
C GLY A 113 -9.62 -7.27 1.13
N GLU A 114 -10.32 -8.35 0.79
CA GLU A 114 -9.74 -9.46 0.00
C GLU A 114 -9.25 -8.97 -1.37
N GLN A 115 -9.95 -8.02 -2.01
CA GLN A 115 -9.51 -7.40 -3.26
C GLN A 115 -8.28 -6.51 -3.07
N ALA A 116 -8.20 -5.70 -2.00
CA ALA A 116 -7.00 -4.93 -1.66
C ALA A 116 -5.80 -5.86 -1.37
N SER A 117 -6.02 -6.91 -0.58
CA SER A 117 -5.04 -7.95 -0.26
C SER A 117 -4.52 -8.69 -1.51
N GLN A 118 -5.38 -8.95 -2.49
CA GLN A 118 -5.02 -9.54 -3.78
C GLN A 118 -4.33 -8.54 -4.72
N PHE A 119 -4.72 -7.26 -4.69
CA PHE A 119 -4.07 -6.19 -5.43
C PHE A 119 -2.62 -5.96 -4.96
N ALA A 120 -2.39 -6.00 -3.65
CA ALA A 120 -1.04 -6.01 -3.07
C ALA A 120 -0.27 -7.27 -3.50
N LYS A 121 -0.84 -8.48 -3.34
CA LYS A 121 -0.19 -9.75 -3.78
C LYS A 121 0.09 -9.83 -5.29
N LYS A 122 -0.57 -9.02 -6.12
CA LYS A 122 -0.35 -8.91 -7.58
C LYS A 122 0.83 -8.00 -7.95
N HIS A 123 1.03 -6.89 -7.23
CA HIS A 123 2.04 -5.87 -7.56
C HIS A 123 3.28 -5.93 -6.64
N LEU A 124 3.13 -6.56 -5.48
CA LEU A 124 4.18 -6.82 -4.49
C LEU A 124 4.31 -8.34 -4.23
N PRO A 125 4.62 -9.17 -5.24
CA PRO A 125 4.87 -10.58 -5.02
C PRO A 125 6.14 -10.80 -4.17
N THR A 126 6.23 -11.92 -3.46
CA THR A 126 7.46 -12.29 -2.73
C THR A 126 8.64 -12.38 -3.70
N GLY A 127 9.69 -11.60 -3.44
CA GLY A 127 10.86 -11.44 -4.31
C GLY A 127 10.84 -10.19 -5.20
N GLU A 128 9.79 -9.38 -5.17
CA GLU A 128 9.75 -8.07 -5.85
C GLU A 128 10.71 -7.08 -5.18
N ASN A 129 11.42 -6.27 -5.98
CA ASN A 129 12.26 -5.19 -5.47
C ASN A 129 11.47 -3.88 -5.45
N VAL A 130 11.57 -3.15 -4.34
CA VAL A 130 10.86 -1.90 -4.11
C VAL A 130 11.74 -0.88 -3.40
N THR A 131 11.53 0.40 -3.72
CA THR A 131 12.15 1.50 -2.99
C THR A 131 11.20 1.93 -1.87
N ILE A 132 11.70 1.87 -0.64
CA ILE A 132 11.03 2.34 0.58
C ILE A 132 11.32 3.84 0.72
N GLU A 133 10.33 4.70 0.51
CA GLU A 133 10.48 6.14 0.76
C GLU A 133 9.99 6.49 2.17
N ILE A 134 10.83 7.16 2.94
CA ILE A 134 10.54 7.51 4.34
C ILE A 134 10.13 8.99 4.44
N ASP A 135 9.09 9.22 5.24
CA ASP A 135 8.69 10.55 5.73
C ASP A 135 9.34 10.81 7.10
N THR A 136 9.03 11.94 7.74
CA THR A 136 9.75 12.45 8.92
C THR A 136 9.69 11.53 10.16
N THR A 137 8.61 10.76 10.33
CA THR A 137 8.43 9.77 11.42
C THR A 137 8.50 8.36 10.87
N ILE A 138 9.52 7.61 11.30
CA ILE A 138 9.94 6.34 10.68
C ILE A 138 9.15 5.12 11.20
N ARG A 139 8.56 5.17 12.41
CA ARG A 139 7.80 4.04 12.99
C ARG A 139 6.54 4.46 13.73
N ASP A 140 5.56 3.55 13.80
CA ASP A 140 4.38 3.68 14.63
C ASP A 140 4.56 3.09 16.04
N HIS A 141 3.53 3.20 16.90
CA HIS A 141 3.55 2.66 18.27
C HIS A 141 3.42 1.13 18.36
N TYR A 142 3.34 0.42 17.23
CA TYR A 142 3.45 -1.04 17.12
C TYR A 142 4.85 -1.47 16.59
N ASP A 143 5.80 -0.53 16.50
CA ASP A 143 7.15 -0.71 15.96
C ASP A 143 7.18 -1.05 14.45
N ARG A 144 6.05 -0.86 13.73
CA ARG A 144 6.01 -1.01 12.26
C ARG A 144 6.68 0.17 11.60
N PHE A 145 7.43 -0.10 10.54
CA PHE A 145 8.06 0.91 9.70
C PHE A 145 6.99 1.68 8.90
N LEU A 146 7.15 2.99 8.77
CA LEU A 146 6.21 3.87 8.07
C LEU A 146 6.85 4.40 6.78
N ALA A 147 6.24 4.10 5.63
CA ALA A 147 6.79 4.46 4.33
C ALA A 147 5.75 4.59 3.21
N TYR A 148 6.15 5.25 2.13
CA TYR A 148 5.56 5.08 0.81
C TYR A 148 6.34 4.00 0.06
N ILE A 149 5.67 3.18 -0.75
CA ILE A 149 6.29 2.06 -1.49
C ILE A 149 6.28 2.39 -2.98
N TRP A 150 7.46 2.36 -3.60
CA TRP A 150 7.63 2.56 -5.04
C TRP A 150 7.97 1.26 -5.76
N ILE A 151 7.27 1.02 -6.87
CA ILE A 151 7.49 -0.08 -7.81
C ILE A 151 7.92 0.56 -9.13
N GLN A 152 9.23 0.71 -9.31
CA GLN A 152 9.78 1.59 -10.35
C GLN A 152 9.20 3.01 -10.16
N ASP A 153 8.77 3.69 -11.23
CA ASP A 153 8.20 5.03 -11.20
C ASP A 153 6.75 5.11 -10.60
N ASN A 154 6.21 4.01 -10.05
CA ASN A 154 4.81 3.90 -9.61
C ASN A 154 4.71 3.77 -8.09
N MET A 155 4.07 4.73 -7.41
CA MET A 155 3.82 4.62 -5.97
C MET A 155 2.61 3.72 -5.67
N PHE A 156 2.83 2.61 -4.98
CA PHE A 156 1.80 1.62 -4.66
C PHE A 156 0.68 2.17 -3.77
N ASN A 157 1.00 3.11 -2.87
CA ASN A 157 0.02 3.83 -2.04
C ASN A 157 -1.01 4.55 -2.92
N GLU A 158 -0.57 5.23 -3.98
CA GLU A 158 -1.44 5.92 -4.94
C GLU A 158 -2.27 4.91 -5.76
N MET A 159 -1.66 3.81 -6.20
CA MET A 159 -2.34 2.75 -6.95
C MET A 159 -3.55 2.16 -6.19
N LEU A 160 -3.45 2.01 -4.85
CA LEU A 160 -4.57 1.56 -4.01
C LEU A 160 -5.72 2.58 -3.96
N LEU A 161 -5.41 3.89 -3.90
CA LEU A 161 -6.41 4.95 -3.90
C LEU A 161 -7.09 5.06 -5.28
N ALA A 162 -6.31 5.04 -6.36
CA ALA A 162 -6.77 5.18 -7.73
C ALA A 162 -7.74 4.07 -8.16
N GLU A 163 -7.60 2.87 -7.60
CA GLU A 163 -8.49 1.72 -7.83
C GLU A 163 -9.65 1.62 -6.83
N GLY A 164 -9.76 2.55 -5.87
CA GLY A 164 -10.80 2.53 -4.84
C GLY A 164 -10.66 1.32 -3.90
N LEU A 165 -9.44 0.92 -3.57
CA LEU A 165 -9.14 -0.19 -2.65
C LEU A 165 -8.64 0.30 -1.28
N ALA A 166 -8.22 1.55 -1.19
CA ALA A 166 -7.91 2.25 0.06
C ALA A 166 -8.64 3.59 0.15
N ARG A 167 -8.77 4.10 1.38
CA ARG A 167 -9.11 5.49 1.71
C ARG A 167 -7.86 6.26 2.14
N VAL A 168 -7.92 7.59 2.12
CA VAL A 168 -6.96 8.45 2.83
C VAL A 168 -7.25 8.39 4.33
N ALA A 169 -6.20 8.16 5.12
CA ALA A 169 -6.29 7.90 6.55
C ALA A 169 -4.97 8.21 7.27
N TYR A 170 -4.98 8.22 8.60
CA TYR A 170 -3.79 8.39 9.45
C TYR A 170 -2.91 9.60 9.07
N VAL A 171 -3.55 10.70 8.63
CA VAL A 171 -2.89 11.99 8.41
C VAL A 171 -2.43 12.54 9.76
N ILE A 172 -1.16 12.34 10.09
CA ILE A 172 -0.55 12.68 11.38
C ILE A 172 0.74 13.44 11.10
N GLU A 173 0.77 14.72 11.46
CA GLU A 173 2.00 15.53 11.41
C GLU A 173 3.13 14.86 12.21
N PRO A 174 4.38 14.87 11.72
CA PRO A 174 4.87 15.54 10.51
C PRO A 174 4.71 14.76 9.18
N ASN A 175 4.13 13.55 9.17
CA ASN A 175 4.07 12.70 7.97
C ASN A 175 2.91 13.10 7.05
N THR A 176 3.12 14.13 6.23
CA THR A 176 2.07 14.70 5.37
C THR A 176 2.46 14.89 3.90
N ARG A 177 3.62 14.39 3.45
CA ARG A 177 4.21 14.70 2.13
C ARG A 177 3.24 14.60 0.94
N TYR A 178 2.40 13.57 0.89
CA TYR A 178 1.49 13.31 -0.25
C TYR A 178 -0.01 13.52 0.04
N VAL A 179 -0.38 14.13 1.18
CA VAL A 179 -1.81 14.22 1.62
C VAL A 179 -2.73 14.85 0.58
N GLU A 180 -2.30 15.95 -0.04
CA GLU A 180 -3.14 16.69 -0.99
C GLU A 180 -3.29 15.95 -2.32
N HIS A 181 -2.20 15.40 -2.86
CA HIS A 181 -2.21 14.54 -4.05
C HIS A 181 -3.09 13.30 -3.84
N PHE A 182 -2.93 12.61 -2.72
CA PHE A 182 -3.72 11.42 -2.38
C PHE A 182 -5.22 11.72 -2.25
N ARG A 183 -5.61 12.90 -1.74
CA ARG A 183 -7.02 13.34 -1.72
C ARG A 183 -7.57 13.55 -3.12
N GLN A 184 -6.79 14.11 -4.04
CA GLN A 184 -7.22 14.32 -5.43
C GLN A 184 -7.37 12.99 -6.18
N VAL A 185 -6.53 12.00 -5.91
CA VAL A 185 -6.65 10.64 -6.45
C VAL A 185 -7.83 9.89 -5.82
N GLU A 186 -8.03 9.99 -4.51
CA GLU A 186 -9.19 9.42 -3.82
C GLU A 186 -10.51 10.02 -4.33
N GLN A 187 -10.56 11.33 -4.57
CA GLN A 187 -11.73 12.02 -5.11
C GLN A 187 -12.11 11.53 -6.51
N GLN A 188 -11.12 11.30 -7.39
CA GLN A 188 -11.37 10.68 -8.69
C GLN A 188 -11.94 9.26 -8.56
N ALA A 189 -11.47 8.46 -7.58
CA ALA A 189 -12.00 7.13 -7.32
C ALA A 189 -13.44 7.15 -6.72
N LYS A 190 -13.77 8.16 -5.91
CA LYS A 190 -15.12 8.45 -5.41
C LYS A 190 -16.09 8.78 -6.54
N GLU A 191 -15.71 9.71 -7.42
CA GLU A 191 -16.50 10.13 -8.59
C GLU A 191 -16.74 8.98 -9.57
N GLN A 192 -15.75 8.11 -9.74
CA GLN A 192 -15.84 6.88 -10.55
C GLN A 192 -16.55 5.72 -9.82
N GLN A 193 -17.00 5.91 -8.58
CA GLN A 193 -17.64 4.90 -7.72
C GLN A 193 -16.86 3.58 -7.61
N LYS A 194 -15.52 3.66 -7.61
CA LYS A 194 -14.63 2.50 -7.61
C LYS A 194 -14.59 1.79 -6.25
N GLY A 195 -14.66 0.46 -6.29
CA GLY A 195 -14.38 -0.41 -5.14
C GLY A 195 -15.14 -0.03 -3.88
N ILE A 196 -14.43 0.39 -2.83
CA ILE A 196 -15.01 0.84 -1.56
C ILE A 196 -16.03 1.98 -1.72
N TRP A 197 -15.89 2.81 -2.75
CA TRP A 197 -16.78 3.94 -3.03
C TRP A 197 -18.08 3.55 -3.74
N SER A 198 -18.25 2.29 -4.16
CA SER A 198 -19.50 1.82 -4.80
C SER A 198 -20.65 1.59 -3.80
N HIS A 199 -20.44 1.82 -2.50
CA HIS A 199 -21.43 1.64 -1.44
C HIS A 199 -21.52 2.87 -0.54
N HIS A 200 -22.64 3.58 -0.62
CA HIS A 200 -22.90 4.73 0.24
C HIS A 200 -22.84 4.35 1.73
N GLY A 201 -22.06 5.10 2.51
CA GLY A 201 -21.90 4.88 3.95
C GLY A 201 -20.98 3.70 4.33
N TYR A 202 -20.40 2.98 3.37
CA TYR A 202 -19.41 1.94 3.68
C TYR A 202 -18.07 2.53 4.14
N VAL A 203 -17.68 3.70 3.60
CA VAL A 203 -16.47 4.43 4.00
C VAL A 203 -16.87 5.76 4.62
N THR A 204 -16.15 6.14 5.68
CA THR A 204 -16.43 7.31 6.53
C THR A 204 -15.14 7.84 7.15
N ASP A 205 -15.22 8.97 7.87
CA ASP A 205 -14.07 9.52 8.58
C ASP A 205 -13.49 8.54 9.62
N ASP A 206 -14.33 7.82 10.38
CA ASP A 206 -13.90 6.93 11.47
C ASP A 206 -13.52 5.51 11.03
N GLY A 207 -13.93 5.06 9.84
CA GLY A 207 -13.49 3.79 9.28
C GLY A 207 -14.35 3.20 8.16
N PHE A 208 -14.25 1.88 8.03
CA PHE A 208 -15.11 1.05 7.20
C PHE A 208 -16.27 0.48 8.02
N HIS A 209 -17.50 0.55 7.49
CA HIS A 209 -18.73 0.08 8.13
C HIS A 209 -19.38 -1.05 7.33
N PRO A 210 -18.96 -2.33 7.49
CA PRO A 210 -19.44 -3.47 6.70
C PRO A 210 -20.96 -3.65 6.62
N ASP A 211 -21.71 -3.17 7.61
CA ASP A 211 -23.18 -3.24 7.61
C ASP A 211 -23.82 -2.50 6.43
N ALA A 212 -23.20 -1.43 5.92
CA ALA A 212 -23.66 -0.71 4.72
C ALA A 212 -23.57 -1.56 3.42
N VAL A 213 -22.82 -2.66 3.44
CA VAL A 213 -22.68 -3.61 2.32
C VAL A 213 -23.46 -4.89 2.57
N THR A 214 -23.41 -5.43 3.79
CA THR A 214 -24.04 -6.72 4.14
C THR A 214 -25.53 -6.59 4.46
N ASN A 215 -25.95 -5.45 4.99
CA ASN A 215 -27.33 -5.10 5.29
C ASN A 215 -27.72 -3.82 4.54
N PRO A 216 -28.04 -3.90 3.23
CA PRO A 216 -28.75 -2.84 2.49
C PRO A 216 -30.21 -2.75 2.94
N THR A 217 -30.41 -2.57 4.25
CA THR A 217 -31.63 -2.06 4.84
C THR A 217 -31.75 -0.57 4.50
N ASN A 218 -32.95 -0.01 4.67
CA ASN A 218 -33.25 1.36 4.26
C ASN A 218 -32.68 2.44 5.20
N GLU A 219 -31.41 2.31 5.63
CA GLU A 219 -30.55 3.44 5.99
C GLU A 219 -30.19 4.25 4.72
N ALA A 220 -30.28 3.62 3.54
CA ALA A 220 -30.58 4.27 2.25
C ALA A 220 -31.99 4.94 2.20
N ASN A 221 -32.54 5.32 3.35
CA ASN A 221 -33.69 6.21 3.52
C ASN A 221 -33.54 7.06 4.82
N LYS A 222 -32.29 7.33 5.21
CA LYS A 222 -31.90 8.36 6.20
C LYS A 222 -30.77 9.28 5.72
N ASN A 223 -29.92 8.81 4.82
CA ASN A 223 -28.94 9.62 4.08
C ASN A 223 -29.03 9.39 2.56
N ALA A 224 -30.17 8.90 2.04
CA ALA A 224 -30.47 8.95 0.60
C ALA A 224 -31.02 10.34 0.21
N ASP A 225 -30.28 11.38 0.58
CA ASP A 225 -30.62 12.79 0.45
C ASP A 225 -29.32 13.54 0.03
N THR A 226 -29.05 13.80 -1.25
CA THR A 226 -29.90 13.57 -2.43
C THR A 226 -29.08 13.22 -3.68
N ALA A 227 -29.56 12.23 -4.45
CA ALA A 227 -29.43 12.28 -5.91
C ALA A 227 -30.69 12.95 -6.46
N VAL A 228 -30.82 14.26 -6.22
CA VAL A 228 -31.99 15.03 -6.66
C VAL A 228 -32.00 15.03 -8.18
N SER A 229 -33.06 14.46 -8.76
CA SER A 229 -33.46 14.86 -10.10
C SER A 229 -33.81 16.34 -10.01
N CYS A 230 -33.10 17.20 -10.75
CA CYS A 230 -33.11 18.66 -10.61
C CYS A 230 -34.45 19.37 -10.90
N ASP A 231 -35.55 18.62 -10.90
CA ASP A 231 -36.93 19.11 -10.93
C ASP A 231 -37.25 19.95 -9.68
N GLU A 232 -36.67 19.61 -8.51
CA GLU A 232 -36.81 20.37 -7.25
C GLU A 232 -35.45 20.47 -6.50
N PRO A 233 -34.62 21.52 -6.76
CA PRO A 233 -33.37 21.74 -6.03
C PRO A 233 -33.64 22.11 -4.56
N ALA A 234 -32.84 21.56 -3.64
CA ALA A 234 -33.11 21.58 -2.19
C ALA A 234 -32.07 22.33 -1.35
N ILE A 235 -30.91 22.69 -1.90
CA ILE A 235 -29.86 23.41 -1.16
C ILE A 235 -30.01 24.91 -1.39
N LYS A 236 -30.15 25.69 -0.32
CA LYS A 236 -30.41 27.14 -0.38
C LYS A 236 -29.10 27.93 -0.27
N GLY A 237 -28.72 28.65 -1.31
CA GLY A 237 -27.64 29.63 -1.28
C GLY A 237 -28.15 31.03 -0.90
N ASN A 238 -27.42 31.76 -0.06
CA ASN A 238 -27.64 33.19 0.20
C ASN A 238 -26.34 33.91 0.61
N HIS A 239 -26.36 35.25 0.57
CA HIS A 239 -25.32 36.07 1.18
C HIS A 239 -25.56 36.21 2.69
N SER A 240 -24.49 36.13 3.48
CA SER A 240 -24.52 36.43 4.90
C SER A 240 -24.53 37.94 5.18
N SER A 241 -24.76 38.34 6.43
CA SER A 241 -24.59 39.75 6.85
C SER A 241 -23.14 40.24 6.84
N SER A 242 -22.14 39.34 6.74
CA SER A 242 -20.74 39.65 6.45
C SER A 242 -20.41 39.72 4.96
N GLY A 243 -21.35 39.34 4.07
CA GLY A 243 -21.13 39.25 2.62
C GLY A 243 -20.53 37.92 2.14
N ASP A 244 -20.47 36.90 3.01
CA ASP A 244 -20.04 35.55 2.63
C ASP A 244 -21.14 34.84 1.83
N LEU A 245 -20.77 34.09 0.79
CA LEU A 245 -21.65 33.13 0.14
C LEU A 245 -21.80 31.89 1.04
N ILE A 246 -23.01 31.62 1.54
CA ILE A 246 -23.30 30.49 2.43
C ILE A 246 -24.41 29.61 1.85
N TYR A 247 -24.20 28.29 1.82
CA TYR A 247 -25.27 27.33 1.51
C TYR A 247 -25.81 26.63 2.76
N HIS A 248 -27.12 26.36 2.73
CA HIS A 248 -27.88 25.68 3.78
C HIS A 248 -28.56 24.43 3.24
N LYS A 249 -28.50 23.33 4.01
CA LYS A 249 -29.12 22.04 3.68
C LYS A 249 -30.39 21.78 4.48
N PRO A 250 -31.34 20.97 3.96
CA PRO A 250 -32.46 20.45 4.74
C PRO A 250 -32.03 19.93 6.12
N GLY A 251 -32.83 20.24 7.15
CA GLY A 251 -32.54 19.86 8.54
C GLY A 251 -31.46 20.66 9.28
N GLN A 252 -30.75 21.60 8.63
CA GLN A 252 -29.86 22.52 9.36
C GLN A 252 -30.63 23.59 10.13
N GLN A 253 -30.08 24.06 11.27
CA GLN A 253 -30.72 24.96 12.23
C GLN A 253 -31.40 26.21 11.62
N HIS A 254 -30.80 26.79 10.57
CA HIS A 254 -31.30 28.00 9.92
C HIS A 254 -32.01 27.74 8.58
N TYR A 255 -32.08 26.50 8.09
CA TYR A 255 -32.58 26.19 6.75
C TYR A 255 -33.99 26.71 6.47
N GLU A 256 -34.92 26.59 7.43
CA GLU A 256 -36.30 27.11 7.29
C GLU A 256 -36.40 28.64 7.39
N GLN A 257 -35.38 29.29 7.96
CA GLN A 257 -35.30 30.74 8.15
C GLN A 257 -34.57 31.41 6.97
N THR A 258 -33.64 30.68 6.33
CA THR A 258 -32.94 31.11 5.12
C THR A 258 -33.93 31.31 3.99
N LYS A 259 -34.06 32.58 3.58
CA LYS A 259 -34.59 32.94 2.26
C LYS A 259 -33.47 32.72 1.24
N ALA A 260 -33.66 31.77 0.34
CA ALA A 260 -32.74 31.54 -0.75
C ALA A 260 -32.66 32.75 -1.71
N GLU A 261 -31.45 32.97 -2.21
CA GLU A 261 -31.15 33.81 -3.37
C GLU A 261 -30.85 32.92 -4.59
N GLU A 262 -30.23 31.77 -4.36
CA GLU A 262 -29.89 30.74 -5.35
C GLU A 262 -30.25 29.34 -4.80
N MET A 263 -30.48 28.36 -5.68
CA MET A 263 -30.89 27.00 -5.32
C MET A 263 -30.04 25.97 -6.07
N PHE A 264 -29.48 24.99 -5.36
CA PHE A 264 -28.59 23.97 -5.91
C PHE A 264 -29.17 22.55 -5.75
N CYS A 265 -28.86 21.67 -6.70
CA CYS A 265 -29.15 20.25 -6.64
C CYS A 265 -28.14 19.49 -5.77
N THR A 266 -26.89 19.95 -5.69
CA THR A 266 -25.82 19.27 -4.92
C THR A 266 -24.96 20.23 -4.11
N GLU A 267 -24.24 19.70 -3.11
CA GLU A 267 -23.27 20.51 -2.35
C GLU A 267 -22.07 20.92 -3.20
N GLN A 268 -21.64 20.06 -4.14
CA GLN A 268 -20.52 20.37 -5.03
C GLN A 268 -20.85 21.56 -5.92
N GLU A 269 -22.04 21.58 -6.52
CA GLU A 269 -22.54 22.69 -7.34
C GLU A 269 -22.56 24.03 -6.56
N ALA A 270 -22.97 24.00 -5.29
CA ALA A 270 -22.91 25.17 -4.42
C ALA A 270 -21.46 25.62 -4.13
N GLN A 271 -20.55 24.67 -3.89
CA GLN A 271 -19.13 24.95 -3.63
C GLN A 271 -18.39 25.46 -4.88
N ASP A 272 -18.69 24.91 -6.06
CA ASP A 272 -18.19 25.36 -7.36
C ASP A 272 -18.69 26.77 -7.71
N ALA A 273 -19.92 27.11 -7.29
CA ALA A 273 -20.47 28.46 -7.32
C ALA A 273 -19.89 29.40 -6.23
N GLY A 274 -18.96 28.92 -5.39
CA GLY A 274 -18.24 29.71 -4.38
C GLY A 274 -18.92 29.79 -3.01
N TYR A 275 -20.02 29.05 -2.77
CA TYR A 275 -20.70 29.03 -1.48
C TYR A 275 -20.02 28.05 -0.52
N ARG A 276 -19.63 28.53 0.66
CA ARG A 276 -19.16 27.66 1.76
C ARG A 276 -20.36 27.10 2.55
N PRO A 277 -20.24 25.93 3.21
CA PRO A 277 -21.30 25.43 4.08
C PRO A 277 -21.59 26.40 5.23
N SER A 278 -22.86 26.46 5.65
CA SER A 278 -23.23 27.04 6.94
C SER A 278 -22.48 26.32 8.06
N GLN A 279 -21.85 27.09 8.95
CA GLN A 279 -21.40 26.56 10.23
C GLN A 279 -22.64 26.20 11.09
N ARG A 280 -22.44 25.32 12.09
CA ARG A 280 -23.48 24.80 12.98
C ARG A 280 -23.96 25.85 13.99
#